data_AF-A0AAX3X8T3-F1
#
_entry.id   AF-A0AAX3X8T3-F1
#
_cell.length_a   1.000
_cell.length_b   1.000
_cell.length_c   1.000
_cell.angle_alpha   90.00
_cell.angle_beta   90.00
_cell.angle_gamma   90.00
#
_symmetry.space_group_name_H-M   'P 1'
#
loop_
_entity.id
_entity.type
_entity.pdbx_description
1 polymer ?
#
loop_
_entity_poly.entity_id
_entity_poly.type
_entity_poly.pdbx_seq_one_letter_code
_entity_poly.pdbx_strand_id
1 'polypeptide(L)'
;MLIKGTEVELKFNHRFYKNIVKGYKSKDTDGFSNFINGLIQKDPDALIAGYKFGLIGKKITDDEVADALEDSGIFDKDNPYKDLYKKVVKSGFLKAKIQLMKKNAEEDYQTIKELLNKASLKKDEKEALENQFKMTEQQYLKQKKAMEELAK
;
A
#
# COMPACT_ATOMS: atom_id res chain seq x y z
N MET A 1 -10.38 -0.86 19.96
CA MET A 1 -10.20 0.62 19.84
C MET A 1 -11.51 1.24 20.23
N LEU A 2 -11.51 2.42 20.84
CA LEU A 2 -12.76 3.14 21.13
C LEU A 2 -12.96 4.20 20.06
N ILE A 3 -14.14 4.21 19.44
CA ILE A 3 -14.56 5.27 18.52
C ILE A 3 -15.91 5.78 19.01
N LYS A 4 -15.98 7.06 19.39
CA LYS A 4 -17.17 7.68 20.02
C LYS A 4 -17.74 6.84 21.18
N GLY A 5 -16.85 6.36 22.06
CA GLY A 5 -17.24 5.54 23.22
C GLY A 5 -17.69 4.11 22.89
N THR A 6 -17.66 3.69 21.62
CA THR A 6 -17.98 2.31 21.22
C THR A 6 -16.70 1.52 21.03
N GLU A 7 -16.59 0.36 21.68
CA GLU A 7 -15.48 -0.56 21.41
C GLU A 7 -15.68 -1.22 20.04
N VAL A 8 -14.66 -1.08 19.20
CA VAL A 8 -14.63 -1.64 17.85
C VAL A 8 -13.46 -2.61 17.70
N GLU A 9 -13.73 -3.72 17.00
CA GLU A 9 -12.76 -4.75 16.66
C GLU A 9 -12.12 -4.45 15.30
N LEU A 10 -10.79 -4.60 15.21
CA LEU A 10 -10.02 -4.50 13.98
C LEU A 10 -9.65 -5.89 13.46
N LYS A 11 -9.99 -6.21 12.21
CA LYS A 11 -9.66 -7.49 11.60
C LYS A 11 -9.16 -7.36 10.16
N PHE A 12 -7.91 -7.77 9.96
CA PHE A 12 -7.26 -7.80 8.65
C PHE A 12 -7.38 -9.19 8.02
N ASN A 13 -8.37 -9.38 7.15
CA ASN A 13 -8.62 -10.63 6.43
C ASN A 13 -9.15 -10.36 5.01
N HIS A 14 -9.72 -11.37 4.34
CA HIS A 14 -10.28 -11.21 2.99
C HIS A 14 -11.41 -10.17 2.92
N ARG A 15 -12.19 -9.98 3.99
CA ARG A 15 -13.23 -8.92 4.04
C ARG A 15 -12.60 -7.54 3.98
N PHE A 16 -11.55 -7.30 4.77
CA PHE A 16 -10.77 -6.06 4.70
C PHE A 16 -10.29 -5.81 3.27
N TYR A 17 -9.66 -6.80 2.63
CA TYR A 17 -9.19 -6.70 1.24
C TYR A 17 -10.31 -6.30 0.27
N LYS A 18 -11.44 -7.01 0.32
CA LYS A 18 -12.59 -6.73 -0.55
C LYS A 18 -13.11 -5.29 -0.37
N ASN A 19 -13.13 -4.81 0.87
CA ASN A 19 -13.60 -3.48 1.18
C ASN A 19 -12.63 -2.41 0.71
N ILE A 20 -11.34 -2.54 1.04
CA ILE A 20 -10.33 -1.53 0.72
C ILE A 20 -10.06 -1.43 -0.78
N VAL A 21 -10.07 -2.54 -1.53
CA VAL A 21 -9.95 -2.56 -2.99
C VAL A 21 -10.99 -1.66 -3.66
N LYS A 22 -12.22 -1.65 -3.13
CA LYS A 22 -13.32 -0.85 -3.70
C LYS A 22 -13.39 0.56 -3.12
N GLY A 23 -13.18 0.68 -1.81
CA GLY A 23 -13.44 1.88 -1.03
C GLY A 23 -12.28 2.87 -0.98
N TYR A 24 -11.07 2.45 -1.34
CA TYR A 24 -9.87 3.29 -1.35
C TYR A 24 -9.14 3.29 -2.71
N LYS A 25 -9.88 3.05 -3.80
CA LYS A 25 -9.31 3.07 -5.16
C LYS A 25 -8.90 4.49 -5.57
N SER A 26 -7.83 4.61 -6.33
CA SER A 26 -7.49 5.83 -7.07
C SER A 26 -7.88 5.68 -8.54
N LYS A 27 -7.59 6.68 -9.35
CA LYS A 27 -7.90 6.66 -10.79
C LYS A 27 -7.20 5.49 -11.51
N ASP A 28 -5.95 5.21 -11.14
CA ASP A 28 -5.06 4.32 -11.88
C ASP A 28 -4.59 3.11 -11.06
N THR A 29 -5.09 2.93 -9.83
CA THR A 29 -4.61 1.88 -8.92
C THR A 29 -5.76 1.32 -8.09
N ASP A 30 -5.79 -0.01 -7.94
CA ASP A 30 -6.77 -0.65 -7.06
C ASP A 30 -6.57 -0.22 -5.61
N GLY A 31 -7.63 -0.25 -4.80
CA GLY A 31 -7.55 0.34 -3.46
C GLY A 31 -6.62 -0.39 -2.49
N PHE A 32 -6.32 -1.67 -2.68
CA PHE A 32 -5.33 -2.35 -1.84
C PHE A 32 -3.91 -1.92 -2.21
N SER A 33 -3.61 -1.83 -3.50
CA SER A 33 -2.33 -1.30 -3.99
C SER A 33 -2.14 0.16 -3.57
N ASN A 34 -3.20 0.98 -3.68
CA ASN A 34 -3.20 2.37 -3.24
C ASN A 34 -2.92 2.47 -1.73
N PHE A 35 -3.59 1.64 -0.92
CA PHE A 35 -3.36 1.57 0.53
C PHE A 35 -1.90 1.24 0.89
N ILE A 36 -1.32 0.18 0.32
CA ILE A 36 0.06 -0.20 0.61
C ILE A 36 1.04 0.90 0.18
N ASN A 37 0.81 1.53 -0.98
CA ASN A 37 1.62 2.66 -1.44
C ASN A 37 1.49 3.88 -0.51
N GLY A 38 0.30 4.17 0.00
CA GLY A 38 0.10 5.23 0.98
C GLY A 38 0.83 4.95 2.30
N LEU A 39 0.82 3.71 2.80
CA LEU A 39 1.63 3.34 3.98
C LEU A 39 3.13 3.55 3.74
N ILE A 40 3.63 3.21 2.55
CA ILE A 40 5.01 3.45 2.13
C ILE A 40 5.33 4.95 2.09
N GLN A 41 4.40 5.76 1.61
CA GLN A 41 4.54 7.20 1.47
C GLN A 41 4.26 7.98 2.77
N LYS A 42 3.89 7.27 3.85
CA LYS A 42 3.47 7.86 5.12
C LYS A 42 2.28 8.82 4.95
N ASP A 43 1.34 8.42 4.11
CA ASP A 43 0.09 9.14 3.87
C ASP A 43 -0.89 8.89 5.03
N PRO A 44 -1.28 9.92 5.80
CA PRO A 44 -2.27 9.79 6.89
C PRO A 44 -3.60 9.19 6.43
N ASP A 45 -4.04 9.46 5.19
CA ASP A 45 -5.29 8.93 4.65
C ASP A 45 -5.25 7.42 4.49
N ALA A 46 -4.06 6.87 4.17
CA ALA A 46 -3.87 5.42 4.10
C ALA A 46 -3.95 4.79 5.49
N LEU A 47 -3.47 5.48 6.54
CA LEU A 47 -3.63 5.04 7.92
C LEU A 47 -5.11 5.00 8.30
N ILE A 48 -5.84 6.10 8.07
CA ILE A 48 -7.28 6.21 8.32
C ILE A 48 -8.05 5.13 7.56
N ALA A 49 -7.81 4.97 6.26
CA ALA A 49 -8.45 3.96 5.43
C ALA A 49 -8.20 2.54 5.95
N GLY A 50 -6.96 2.25 6.35
CA GLY A 50 -6.59 0.95 6.90
C GLY A 50 -7.33 0.61 8.19
N TYR A 51 -7.47 1.58 9.10
CA TYR A 51 -8.31 1.41 10.28
C TYR A 51 -9.77 1.26 9.89
N LYS A 52 -10.36 2.24 9.19
CA LYS A 52 -11.77 2.25 8.77
C LYS A 52 -12.22 0.95 8.10
N PHE A 53 -11.50 0.48 7.08
CA PHE A 53 -11.89 -0.74 6.36
C PHE A 53 -11.59 -2.01 7.15
N GLY A 54 -10.71 -1.94 8.15
CA GLY A 54 -10.40 -3.02 9.08
C GLY A 54 -11.43 -3.17 10.20
N LEU A 55 -12.25 -2.16 10.47
CA LEU A 55 -13.27 -2.20 11.52
C LEU A 55 -14.37 -3.20 11.20
N ILE A 56 -14.74 -3.98 12.21
CA ILE A 56 -15.93 -4.84 12.21
C ILE A 56 -17.10 -4.07 12.83
N GLY A 57 -18.26 -4.19 12.21
CA GLY A 57 -19.51 -3.69 12.76
C GLY A 57 -20.01 -2.48 12.00
N LYS A 58 -20.44 -1.45 12.75
CA LYS A 58 -21.09 -0.25 12.23
C LYS A 58 -20.19 0.48 11.23
N LYS A 59 -20.81 1.10 10.21
CA LYS A 59 -20.10 2.01 9.31
C LYS A 59 -19.68 3.25 10.10
N ILE A 60 -18.40 3.57 10.03
CA ILE A 60 -17.76 4.70 10.70
C ILE A 60 -17.16 5.59 9.60
N THR A 61 -17.26 6.90 9.76
CA THR A 61 -16.76 7.89 8.79
C THR A 61 -15.23 8.02 8.86
N ASP A 62 -14.63 8.69 7.89
CA ASP A 62 -13.19 8.97 7.93
C ASP A 62 -12.85 9.90 9.10
N ASP A 63 -13.62 10.97 9.30
CA ASP A 63 -13.45 11.91 10.42
C ASP A 63 -13.52 11.19 11.78
N GLU A 64 -14.51 10.30 11.96
CA GLU A 64 -14.64 9.54 13.21
C GLU A 64 -13.44 8.64 13.49
N VAL A 65 -12.82 8.09 12.45
CA VAL A 65 -11.59 7.31 12.60
C VAL A 65 -10.41 8.24 12.86
N ALA A 66 -10.28 9.34 12.13
CA ALA A 66 -9.19 10.30 12.28
C ALA A 66 -9.13 10.86 13.70
N ASP A 67 -10.27 11.36 14.21
CA ASP A 67 -10.39 11.86 15.59
C ASP A 67 -9.96 10.79 16.60
N ALA A 68 -10.44 9.56 16.43
CA ALA A 68 -10.11 8.49 17.36
C ALA A 68 -8.64 8.01 17.26
N LEU A 69 -8.01 8.17 16.10
CA LEU A 69 -6.58 7.92 15.93
C LEU A 69 -5.75 9.00 16.62
N GLU A 70 -6.14 10.27 16.48
CA GLU A 70 -5.57 11.42 17.17
C GLU A 70 -5.67 11.25 18.70
N ASP A 71 -6.88 11.02 19.22
CA ASP A 71 -7.15 10.82 20.66
C ASP A 71 -6.38 9.63 21.25
N SER A 72 -6.09 8.62 20.43
CA SER A 72 -5.32 7.44 20.84
C SER A 72 -3.80 7.64 20.78
N GLY A 73 -3.34 8.82 20.36
CA GLY A 73 -1.93 9.14 20.17
C GLY A 73 -1.27 8.29 19.08
N ILE A 74 -2.03 7.77 18.11
CA ILE A 74 -1.45 6.96 17.03
C ILE A 74 -0.56 7.83 16.15
N PHE A 75 -0.96 9.07 15.86
CA PHE A 75 -0.15 9.99 15.05
C PHE A 75 1.11 10.47 15.79
N ASP A 76 1.13 10.43 17.12
CA ASP A 76 2.30 10.78 17.94
C ASP A 76 3.36 9.65 18.01
N LYS A 77 3.06 8.46 17.51
CA LYS A 77 4.02 7.34 17.51
C LYS A 77 5.15 7.59 16.51
N ASP A 78 6.34 7.06 16.84
CA ASP A 78 7.50 7.11 15.94
C ASP A 78 7.21 6.59 14.52
N ASN A 79 6.39 5.53 14.41
CA ASN A 79 6.04 4.94 13.11
C ASN A 79 4.70 4.17 13.10
N PRO A 80 3.55 4.86 13.07
CA PRO A 80 2.23 4.22 13.07
C PRO A 80 1.94 3.40 11.79
N TYR A 81 2.54 3.77 10.67
CA TYR A 81 2.41 3.08 9.39
C TYR A 81 2.99 1.67 9.44
N LYS A 82 4.18 1.53 10.04
CA LYS A 82 4.82 0.22 10.30
C LYS A 82 3.98 -0.64 11.23
N ASP A 83 3.43 -0.07 12.29
CA ASP A 83 2.56 -0.80 13.21
C ASP A 83 1.31 -1.36 12.51
N LEU A 84 0.65 -0.53 11.69
CA LEU A 84 -0.51 -0.97 10.92
C LEU A 84 -0.11 -2.04 9.89
N TYR A 85 0.99 -1.83 9.16
CA TYR A 85 1.50 -2.81 8.21
C TYR A 85 1.77 -4.17 8.88
N LYS A 86 2.40 -4.17 10.06
CA LYS A 86 2.63 -5.39 10.86
C LYS A 86 1.33 -6.11 11.22
N LYS A 87 0.25 -5.39 11.53
CA LYS A 87 -1.07 -6.00 11.77
C LYS A 87 -1.66 -6.60 10.49
N VAL A 88 -1.51 -5.93 9.36
CA VAL A 88 -2.00 -6.40 8.04
C VAL A 88 -1.30 -7.70 7.63
N VAL A 89 0.03 -7.77 7.73
CA VAL A 89 0.82 -8.94 7.28
C VAL A 89 0.74 -10.16 8.19
N LYS A 90 0.14 -10.04 9.39
CA LYS A 90 -0.23 -11.21 10.21
C LYS A 90 -1.26 -12.10 9.51
N SER A 91 -2.03 -11.54 8.60
CA SER A 91 -2.96 -12.28 7.75
C SER A 91 -2.21 -12.98 6.61
N GLY A 92 -2.22 -14.32 6.58
CA GLY A 92 -1.57 -15.08 5.51
C GLY A 92 -2.05 -14.71 4.11
N PHE A 93 -3.35 -14.43 3.96
CA PHE A 93 -3.94 -13.97 2.70
C PHE A 93 -3.42 -12.60 2.26
N LEU A 94 -3.41 -11.60 3.16
CA LEU A 94 -2.95 -10.25 2.81
C LEU A 94 -1.43 -10.22 2.59
N LYS A 95 -0.69 -11.02 3.35
CA LYS A 95 0.74 -11.25 3.12
C LYS A 95 0.97 -11.80 1.71
N ALA A 96 0.20 -12.81 1.27
CA ALA A 96 0.30 -13.35 -0.09
C ALA A 96 -0.03 -12.30 -1.16
N LYS A 97 -1.03 -11.43 -0.93
CA LYS A 97 -1.33 -10.31 -1.84
C LYS A 97 -0.18 -9.32 -1.96
N ILE A 98 0.45 -8.94 -0.85
CA ILE A 98 1.63 -8.07 -0.85
C ILE A 98 2.81 -8.73 -1.57
N GLN A 99 3.02 -10.04 -1.39
CA GLN A 99 4.07 -10.77 -2.11
C GLN A 99 3.81 -10.82 -3.62
N LEU A 100 2.56 -11.00 -4.04
CA LEU A 100 2.18 -10.91 -5.44
C LEU A 100 2.47 -9.52 -6.02
N MET A 101 2.14 -8.45 -5.29
CA MET A 101 2.47 -7.08 -5.71
C MET A 101 3.97 -6.89 -5.91
N LYS A 102 4.79 -7.37 -4.96
CA LYS A 102 6.26 -7.31 -5.08
C LYS A 102 6.76 -8.06 -6.30
N LYS A 103 6.22 -9.26 -6.54
CA LYS A 103 6.57 -10.08 -7.70
C LYS A 103 6.22 -9.38 -9.01
N ASN A 104 5.04 -8.81 -9.13
CA ASN A 104 4.63 -8.10 -10.35
C ASN A 104 5.55 -6.89 -10.62
N ALA A 105 5.87 -6.11 -9.58
CA ALA A 105 6.79 -4.97 -9.73
C ALA A 105 8.21 -5.39 -10.17
N GLU A 106 8.69 -6.55 -9.68
CA GLU A 106 9.94 -7.14 -10.17
C GLU A 106 9.83 -7.57 -11.63
N GLU A 107 8.75 -8.27 -12.01
CA GLU A 107 8.53 -8.73 -13.38
C GLU A 107 8.44 -7.57 -14.38
N ASP A 108 7.77 -6.47 -14.02
CA ASP A 108 7.72 -5.25 -14.83
C ASP A 108 9.12 -4.64 -15.03
N TYR A 109 9.90 -4.56 -13.95
CA TYR A 109 11.28 -4.06 -14.00
C TYR A 109 12.17 -4.93 -14.89
N GLN A 110 12.11 -6.26 -14.75
CA GLN A 110 12.90 -7.19 -15.58
C GLN A 110 12.45 -7.14 -17.04
N THR A 111 11.15 -7.06 -17.30
CA THR A 111 10.61 -6.99 -18.68
C THR A 111 11.13 -5.77 -19.43
N ILE A 112 11.09 -4.58 -18.81
CA ILE A 112 11.58 -3.35 -19.45
C ILE A 112 13.10 -3.42 -19.63
N LYS A 113 13.84 -3.99 -18.67
CA LYS A 113 15.28 -4.22 -18.78
C LYS A 113 15.62 -5.13 -19.96
N GLU A 114 14.87 -6.21 -20.16
CA GLU A 114 15.06 -7.12 -21.28
C GLU A 114 14.72 -6.46 -22.62
N LEU A 115 13.66 -5.66 -22.68
CA LEU A 115 13.30 -4.90 -23.87
C LEU A 115 14.42 -3.94 -24.28
N LEU A 116 15.03 -3.23 -23.32
CA LEU A 116 16.16 -2.31 -23.58
C LEU A 116 17.38 -3.00 -24.18
N ASN A 117 17.61 -4.27 -23.83
CA ASN A 117 18.75 -5.03 -24.30
C ASN A 117 18.53 -5.63 -25.70
N LYS A 118 17.36 -5.43 -26.33
CA LYS A 118 17.09 -5.93 -27.68
C LYS A 118 17.88 -5.12 -28.72
N ALA A 119 18.68 -5.83 -29.52
CA ALA A 119 19.57 -5.26 -30.54
C ALA A 119 18.86 -4.53 -31.70
N SER A 120 17.55 -4.72 -31.86
CA SER A 120 16.77 -4.21 -33.00
C SER A 120 16.04 -2.88 -32.75
N LEU A 121 16.25 -2.23 -31.60
CA LEU A 121 15.59 -0.96 -31.29
C LEU A 121 16.13 0.18 -32.15
N LYS A 122 15.24 0.98 -32.73
CA LYS A 122 15.62 2.26 -33.35
C LYS A 122 16.06 3.25 -32.27
N LYS A 123 16.83 4.27 -32.65
CA LYS A 123 17.38 5.27 -31.72
C LYS A 123 16.29 5.94 -30.85
N ASP A 124 15.21 6.43 -31.46
CA ASP A 124 14.14 7.12 -30.73
C ASP A 124 13.35 6.16 -29.82
N GLU A 125 13.16 4.91 -30.24
CA GLU A 125 12.53 3.86 -29.42
C GLU A 125 13.39 3.51 -28.20
N LYS A 126 14.71 3.47 -28.39
CA LYS A 126 15.67 3.24 -27.32
C LYS A 126 15.67 4.37 -26.30
N GLU A 127 15.69 5.64 -26.74
CA GLU A 127 15.64 6.81 -25.84
C GLU A 127 14.33 6.85 -25.03
N ALA A 128 13.19 6.58 -25.67
CA ALA A 128 11.90 6.50 -24.98
C ALA A 128 11.88 5.37 -23.93
N LEU A 129 12.39 4.19 -24.29
CA LEU A 129 12.44 3.04 -23.41
C LEU A 129 13.44 3.22 -22.25
N GLU A 130 14.56 3.94 -22.47
CA GLU A 130 15.54 4.28 -21.43
C GLU A 130 14.92 5.22 -20.38
N ASN A 131 14.12 6.19 -20.82
CA ASN A 131 13.39 7.06 -19.92
C ASN A 131 12.34 6.28 -19.11
N GLN A 132 11.59 5.39 -19.77
CA GLN A 132 10.64 4.52 -19.09
C GLN A 132 11.33 3.61 -18.05
N PHE A 133 12.46 3.00 -18.43
CA PHE A 133 13.23 2.14 -17.53
C PHE A 133 13.73 2.89 -16.29
N LYS A 134 14.28 4.09 -16.45
CA LYS A 134 14.72 4.92 -15.30
C LYS A 134 13.57 5.19 -14.33
N MET A 135 12.38 5.51 -14.84
CA MET A 135 11.20 5.73 -14.00
C MET A 135 10.76 4.45 -13.29
N THR A 136 10.67 3.32 -14.01
CA THR A 136 10.31 2.03 -13.43
C THR A 136 11.32 1.56 -12.39
N GLU A 137 12.63 1.67 -12.68
CA GLU A 137 13.71 1.29 -11.77
C GLU A 137 13.66 2.09 -10.47
N GLN A 138 13.53 3.42 -10.57
CA GLN A 138 13.38 4.28 -9.38
C GLN A 138 12.17 3.89 -8.55
N GLN A 139 11.03 3.65 -9.20
CA GLN A 139 9.80 3.26 -8.52
C GLN A 139 9.93 1.89 -7.84
N TYR A 140 10.47 0.89 -8.55
CA TYR A 140 10.69 -0.45 -8.04
C TYR A 140 11.65 -0.43 -6.83
N LEU A 141 12.79 0.24 -6.93
CA LEU A 141 13.77 0.33 -5.84
C LEU A 141 13.19 1.06 -4.61
N LYS A 142 12.45 2.15 -4.84
CA LYS A 142 11.77 2.90 -3.77
C LYS A 142 10.73 2.03 -3.07
N GLN A 143 9.88 1.34 -3.82
CA GLN A 143 8.86 0.44 -3.27
C GLN A 143 9.50 -0.72 -2.51
N LYS A 144 10.52 -1.38 -3.08
CA LYS A 144 11.25 -2.48 -2.44
C LYS A 144 11.82 -2.07 -1.10
N LYS A 145 12.60 -0.98 -1.07
CA LYS A 145 13.23 -0.45 0.15
C LYS A 145 12.19 -0.10 1.20
N ALA A 146 11.13 0.61 0.82
CA ALA A 146 10.10 1.03 1.76
C ALA A 146 9.29 -0.16 2.33
N MET A 147 8.99 -1.16 1.50
CA MET A 147 8.33 -2.39 1.98
C MET A 147 9.23 -3.22 2.91
N GLU A 148 10.55 -3.19 2.71
CA GLU A 148 11.51 -3.79 3.64
C GLU A 148 11.57 -3.02 4.97
N GLU A 149 11.55 -1.69 4.93
CA GLU A 149 11.52 -0.83 6.13
C GLU A 149 10.24 -1.02 6.95
N LEU A 150 9.07 -1.16 6.29
CA LEU A 150 7.80 -1.49 6.95
C LEU A 150 7.79 -2.90 7.56
N ALA A 151 8.58 -3.83 7.01
CA ALA A 151 8.64 -5.21 7.47
C ALA A 151 9.59 -5.45 8.66
N LYS A 152 10.63 -4.61 8.83
CA LYS A 152 11.45 -4.56 10.06
C LYS A 152 10.57 -4.15 11.24
#